data_AF-A0A842NI39-F1
#
_entry.id   AF-A0A842NI39-F1
#
_cell.length_a   1.000
_cell.length_b   1.000
_cell.length_c   1.000
_cell.angle_alpha   90.00
_cell.angle_beta   90.00
_cell.angle_gamma   90.00
#
_symmetry.space_group_name_H-M   'P 1'
#
loop_
_entity.id
_entity.type
_entity.pdbx_description
1 polymer ?
#
loop_
_entity_poly.entity_id
_entity_poly.type
_entity_poly.pdbx_seq_one_letter_code
_entity_poly.pdbx_strand_id
1 'polypeptide(L)'
;MGKNRREKREEEREGFASKRTSQYRSRNLKAIGILSIIGVIVSFACYEFVTSTNNIPGAPLNAGKLGDEHIHASMLVKIFGDKFDFTTPNYQVKTPWIHFENQDGDTIHRHSTGVELEFMFTSMKIAMDENCFVFPDGRQFCTNDDYTLKFYVNQQKVEDIRTYVIQEDDRILITYGDEDEETIDEQLTELNAQAINRL
;
A
#
# COMPACT_ATOMS: atom_id res chain seq x y z
N MET A 1 66.70 9.37 -57.38
CA MET A 1 66.17 7.98 -57.28
C MET A 1 64.69 8.08 -56.94
N GLY A 2 63.80 7.90 -57.91
CA GLY A 2 62.35 7.99 -57.71
C GLY A 2 61.78 6.63 -57.30
N LYS A 3 60.89 6.61 -56.30
CA LYS A 3 60.19 5.38 -55.88
C LYS A 3 59.54 4.69 -57.08
N ASN A 4 59.63 3.36 -57.12
CA ASN A 4 59.04 2.61 -58.22
C ASN A 4 57.50 2.72 -58.16
N ARG A 5 56.84 2.74 -59.32
CA ARG A 5 55.37 2.95 -59.44
C ARG A 5 54.54 1.94 -58.62
N ARG A 6 55.13 0.81 -58.27
CA ARG A 6 54.54 -0.25 -57.44
C ARG A 6 54.54 0.10 -55.95
N GLU A 7 55.65 0.57 -55.40
CA GLU A 7 55.79 0.96 -53.99
C GLU A 7 54.82 2.09 -53.63
N LYS A 8 54.66 3.07 -54.52
CA LYS A 8 53.72 4.18 -54.31
C LYS A 8 52.26 3.72 -54.23
N ARG A 9 51.88 2.68 -54.99
CA ARG A 9 50.53 2.10 -54.95
C ARG A 9 50.29 1.26 -53.70
N GLU A 10 51.34 0.63 -53.17
CA GLU A 10 51.27 -0.13 -51.91
C GLU A 10 51.11 0.83 -50.72
N GLU A 11 51.90 1.92 -50.64
CA GLU A 11 51.73 2.97 -49.63
C GLU A 11 50.34 3.64 -49.67
N GLU A 12 49.82 3.93 -50.87
CA GLU A 12 48.46 4.47 -51.00
C GLU A 12 47.40 3.47 -50.46
N ARG A 13 47.52 2.17 -50.76
CA ARG A 13 46.60 1.14 -50.28
C ARG A 13 46.67 0.97 -48.76
N GLU A 14 47.86 0.98 -48.17
CA GLU A 14 48.06 0.95 -46.72
C GLU A 14 47.49 2.22 -46.05
N GLY A 15 47.64 3.39 -46.69
CA GLY A 15 47.01 4.64 -46.26
C GLY A 15 45.48 4.60 -46.31
N PHE A 16 44.89 3.98 -47.34
CA PHE A 16 43.43 3.79 -47.43
C PHE A 16 42.92 2.77 -46.41
N ALA A 17 43.62 1.65 -46.22
CA ALA A 17 43.27 0.62 -45.25
C ALA A 17 43.34 1.15 -43.81
N SER A 18 44.44 1.84 -43.44
CA SER A 18 44.60 2.45 -42.12
C SER A 18 43.55 3.52 -41.83
N LYS A 19 43.22 4.38 -42.82
CA LYS A 19 42.12 5.36 -42.71
C LYS A 19 40.77 4.69 -42.49
N ARG A 20 40.43 3.65 -43.25
CA ARG A 20 39.18 2.89 -43.05
C ARG A 20 39.14 2.27 -41.66
N THR A 21 40.20 1.58 -41.23
CA THR A 21 40.25 0.94 -39.90
C THR A 21 40.10 1.95 -38.77
N SER A 22 40.76 3.12 -38.86
CA SER A 22 40.61 4.21 -37.89
C SER A 22 39.18 4.76 -37.86
N GLN A 23 38.56 4.95 -39.03
CA GLN A 23 37.14 5.35 -39.12
C GLN A 23 36.20 4.31 -38.49
N TYR A 24 36.36 3.03 -38.79
CA TYR A 24 35.56 1.95 -38.17
C TYR A 24 35.75 1.90 -36.65
N ARG A 25 36.98 2.04 -36.16
CA ARG A 25 37.28 2.06 -34.71
C ARG A 25 36.62 3.26 -34.03
N SER A 26 36.69 4.46 -34.63
CA SER A 26 36.04 5.65 -34.09
C SER A 26 34.52 5.52 -34.03
N ARG A 27 33.90 4.91 -35.06
CA ARG A 27 32.45 4.67 -35.11
C ARG A 27 32.02 3.63 -34.08
N ASN A 28 32.77 2.55 -33.92
CA ASN A 28 32.50 1.53 -32.91
C ASN A 28 32.66 2.09 -31.49
N LEU A 29 33.66 2.95 -31.23
CA LEU A 29 33.81 3.62 -29.94
C LEU A 29 32.63 4.54 -29.61
N LYS A 30 32.14 5.31 -30.59
CA LYS A 30 30.93 6.13 -30.43
C LYS A 30 29.69 5.26 -30.16
N ALA A 31 29.54 4.16 -30.90
CA ALA A 31 28.42 3.23 -30.72
C ALA A 31 28.44 2.57 -29.33
N ILE A 32 29.63 2.14 -28.86
CA ILE A 32 29.81 1.61 -27.50
C ILE A 32 29.43 2.68 -26.46
N GLY A 33 29.92 3.91 -26.62
CA GLY A 33 29.57 5.01 -25.72
C GLY A 33 28.06 5.25 -25.64
N ILE A 34 27.36 5.27 -26.78
CA ILE A 34 25.91 5.43 -26.83
C ILE A 34 25.20 4.25 -26.15
N LEU A 35 25.60 3.01 -26.46
CA LEU A 35 24.99 1.81 -25.87
C LEU A 35 25.23 1.73 -24.35
N SER A 36 26.40 2.14 -23.87
CA SER A 36 26.67 2.23 -22.43
C SER A 36 25.76 3.25 -21.75
N ILE A 37 25.53 4.42 -22.36
CA ILE A 37 24.60 5.43 -21.82
C ILE A 37 23.17 4.89 -21.79
N ILE A 38 22.71 4.25 -22.87
CA ILE A 38 21.39 3.61 -22.93
C ILE A 38 21.27 2.55 -21.84
N GLY A 39 22.29 1.71 -21.66
CA GLY A 39 22.33 0.70 -20.60
C GLY A 39 22.14 1.31 -19.22
N VAL A 40 22.87 2.40 -18.91
CA VAL A 40 22.72 3.10 -17.62
C VAL A 40 21.31 3.67 -17.44
N ILE A 41 20.75 4.31 -18.47
CA ILE A 41 19.38 4.87 -18.40
C ILE A 41 18.35 3.76 -18.17
N VAL A 42 18.46 2.65 -18.90
CA VAL A 42 17.55 1.50 -18.75
C VAL A 42 17.71 0.88 -17.37
N SER A 43 18.93 0.66 -16.89
CA SER A 43 19.18 0.14 -15.54
C SER A 43 18.62 1.05 -14.45
N PHE A 44 18.81 2.37 -14.58
CA PHE A 44 18.25 3.35 -13.66
C PHE A 44 16.72 3.34 -13.68
N ALA A 45 16.11 3.33 -14.87
CA ALA A 45 14.66 3.24 -15.03
C ALA A 45 14.09 1.93 -14.46
N CYS A 46 14.78 0.79 -14.65
CA CYS A 46 14.38 -0.48 -14.05
C CYS A 46 14.51 -0.47 -12.52
N TYR A 47 15.58 0.14 -11.98
CA TYR A 47 15.75 0.31 -10.54
C TYR A 47 14.59 1.14 -9.97
N GLU A 48 14.35 2.33 -10.52
CA GLU A 48 13.24 3.19 -10.14
C GLU A 48 11.91 2.47 -10.23
N PHE A 49 11.65 1.71 -11.30
CA PHE A 49 10.40 0.96 -11.45
C PHE A 49 10.22 -0.14 -10.40
N VAL A 50 11.29 -0.85 -10.02
CA VAL A 50 11.25 -1.89 -8.98
C VAL A 50 11.11 -1.28 -7.59
N THR A 51 11.71 -0.10 -7.36
CA THR A 51 11.66 0.59 -6.06
C THR A 51 10.52 1.59 -5.94
N SER A 52 9.78 1.87 -7.02
CA SER A 52 8.63 2.76 -7.00
C SER A 52 7.57 2.13 -6.10
N THR A 53 7.41 2.68 -4.90
CA THR A 53 6.14 2.61 -4.21
C THR A 53 5.12 3.21 -5.16
N ASN A 54 4.03 2.50 -5.42
CA ASN A 54 3.04 2.96 -6.38
C ASN A 54 2.42 4.25 -5.83
N ASN A 55 2.93 5.40 -6.26
CA ASN A 55 2.34 6.71 -6.01
C ASN A 55 1.06 6.85 -6.86
N ILE A 56 0.12 5.92 -6.66
CA ILE A 56 -1.24 6.02 -7.17
C ILE A 56 -1.88 7.17 -6.38
N PRO A 57 -2.47 8.18 -7.04
CA PRO A 57 -3.21 9.22 -6.34
C PRO A 57 -4.26 8.61 -5.41
N GLY A 58 -4.19 8.94 -4.12
CA GLY A 58 -5.05 8.36 -3.08
C GLY A 58 -4.50 7.09 -2.40
N ALA A 59 -3.24 6.72 -2.66
CA ALA A 59 -2.57 5.67 -1.88
C ALA A 59 -2.38 6.11 -0.40
N PRO A 60 -2.61 5.20 0.56
CA PRO A 60 -2.27 5.44 1.96
C PRO A 60 -0.77 5.68 2.12
N LEU A 61 -0.41 6.47 3.14
CA LEU A 61 0.99 6.62 3.53
C LEU A 61 1.53 5.25 3.95
N ASN A 62 2.76 4.91 3.51
CA ASN A 62 3.42 3.62 3.79
C ASN A 62 2.78 2.38 3.16
N ALA A 63 1.73 2.53 2.33
CA ALA A 63 1.15 1.40 1.63
C ALA A 63 2.14 0.79 0.62
N GLY A 64 2.13 -0.54 0.52
CA GLY A 64 2.86 -1.27 -0.50
C GLY A 64 2.24 -1.14 -1.88
N LYS A 65 2.41 -2.18 -2.70
CA LYS A 65 1.79 -2.22 -4.01
C LYS A 65 0.35 -2.71 -3.87
N LEU A 66 -0.61 -1.97 -4.42
CA LEU A 66 -1.99 -2.45 -4.48
C LEU A 66 -2.07 -3.86 -5.10
N GLY A 67 -2.70 -4.78 -4.38
CA GLY A 67 -2.85 -6.19 -4.69
C GLY A 67 -1.65 -7.07 -4.31
N ASP A 68 -0.63 -6.54 -3.60
CA ASP A 68 0.49 -7.35 -3.12
C ASP A 68 0.12 -8.26 -1.94
N GLU A 69 -0.95 -7.94 -1.23
CA GLU A 69 -1.59 -8.76 -0.21
C GLU A 69 -3.11 -8.80 -0.39
N HIS A 70 -3.75 -9.79 0.22
CA HIS A 70 -5.20 -9.85 0.39
C HIS A 70 -5.51 -10.49 1.75
N ILE A 71 -5.83 -9.64 2.72
CA ILE A 71 -5.99 -9.99 4.13
C ILE A 71 -7.43 -9.73 4.58
N HIS A 72 -7.97 -10.64 5.39
CA HIS A 72 -9.31 -10.55 5.96
C HIS A 72 -9.26 -10.50 7.48
N ALA A 73 -9.99 -9.55 8.08
CA ALA A 73 -10.16 -9.44 9.53
C ALA A 73 -11.62 -9.19 9.88
N SER A 74 -12.04 -9.65 11.07
CA SER A 74 -13.37 -9.37 11.60
C SER A 74 -13.34 -8.12 12.48
N MET A 75 -14.31 -7.23 12.30
CA MET A 75 -14.51 -6.07 13.15
C MET A 75 -15.93 -6.04 13.71
N LEU A 76 -16.05 -5.60 14.96
CA LEU A 76 -17.30 -5.30 15.64
C LEU A 76 -17.18 -3.91 16.27
N VAL A 77 -18.15 -3.04 15.96
CA VAL A 77 -18.25 -1.71 16.58
C VAL A 77 -19.55 -1.64 17.37
N LYS A 78 -19.45 -1.39 18.68
CA LYS A 78 -20.56 -1.27 19.62
C LYS A 78 -20.63 0.16 20.16
N ILE A 79 -21.79 0.79 20.06
CA ILE A 79 -22.04 2.13 20.58
C ILE A 79 -23.24 2.03 21.52
N PHE A 80 -23.04 2.24 22.82
CA PHE A 80 -24.03 2.00 23.87
C PHE A 80 -24.65 0.59 23.77
N GLY A 81 -23.82 -0.43 23.50
CA GLY A 81 -24.24 -1.81 23.30
C GLY A 81 -24.86 -2.14 21.93
N ASP A 82 -25.24 -1.15 21.13
CA ASP A 82 -25.79 -1.38 19.79
C ASP A 82 -24.69 -1.59 18.75
N LYS A 83 -24.86 -2.62 17.90
CA LYS A 83 -23.93 -2.88 16.78
C LYS A 83 -24.09 -1.79 15.71
N PHE A 84 -22.97 -1.16 15.35
CA PHE A 84 -22.94 -0.23 14.23
C PHE A 84 -22.99 -0.97 12.89
N ASP A 85 -23.82 -0.48 11.97
CA ASP A 85 -24.09 -1.12 10.68
C ASP A 85 -23.20 -0.57 9.54
N PHE A 86 -22.17 -1.34 9.18
CA PHE A 86 -21.32 -1.05 8.01
C PHE A 86 -21.83 -1.66 6.70
N THR A 87 -22.96 -2.36 6.68
CA THR A 87 -23.49 -3.00 5.45
C THR A 87 -24.01 -2.00 4.42
N THR A 88 -24.29 -0.76 4.85
CA THR A 88 -24.87 0.27 3.99
C THR A 88 -23.87 0.78 2.92
N PRO A 89 -24.34 1.23 1.74
CA PRO A 89 -23.47 1.74 0.69
C PRO A 89 -22.55 2.91 1.08
N ASN A 90 -22.78 3.56 2.22
CA ASN A 90 -21.93 4.62 2.73
C ASN A 90 -20.60 4.13 3.32
N TYR A 91 -20.45 2.81 3.53
CA TYR A 91 -19.25 2.21 4.12
C TYR A 91 -18.59 1.16 3.22
N GLN A 92 -19.25 0.77 2.14
CA GLN A 92 -18.81 -0.28 1.23
C GLN A 92 -17.87 0.28 0.15
N VAL A 93 -16.75 -0.41 -0.10
CA VAL A 93 -15.77 -0.20 -1.18
C VAL A 93 -15.40 1.28 -1.39
N LYS A 94 -15.04 1.98 -0.29
CA LYS A 94 -14.65 3.40 -0.35
C LYS A 94 -13.26 3.66 -0.88
N THR A 95 -12.40 2.65 -0.79
CA THR A 95 -11.02 2.72 -1.25
C THR A 95 -10.58 1.34 -1.66
N PRO A 96 -9.79 1.17 -2.73
CA PRO A 96 -9.35 -0.15 -3.18
C PRO A 96 -8.31 -0.81 -2.24
N TRP A 97 -7.80 -0.06 -1.26
CA TRP A 97 -6.70 -0.50 -0.40
C TRP A 97 -7.17 -1.28 0.83
N ILE A 98 -8.29 -0.85 1.43
CA ILE A 98 -8.89 -1.46 2.62
C ILE A 98 -10.38 -1.08 2.69
N HIS A 99 -11.28 -2.06 2.77
CA HIS A 99 -12.72 -1.79 2.71
C HIS A 99 -13.60 -2.90 3.26
N PHE A 100 -14.87 -2.58 3.43
CA PHE A 100 -15.97 -3.54 3.49
C PHE A 100 -16.56 -3.77 2.10
N GLU A 101 -17.10 -4.96 1.83
CA GLU A 101 -17.75 -5.27 0.55
C GLU A 101 -18.91 -6.25 0.67
N ASN A 102 -19.64 -6.43 -0.43
CA ASN A 102 -20.72 -7.41 -0.54
C ASN A 102 -21.88 -7.27 0.48
N GLN A 103 -22.09 -6.06 1.02
CA GLN A 103 -23.03 -5.80 2.13
C GLN A 103 -22.65 -6.56 3.41
N ASP A 104 -21.40 -7.00 3.51
CA ASP A 104 -20.79 -7.45 4.75
C ASP A 104 -20.22 -6.24 5.49
N GLY A 105 -20.67 -6.03 6.72
CA GLY A 105 -20.20 -4.98 7.61
C GLY A 105 -19.26 -5.49 8.71
N ASP A 106 -18.93 -6.77 8.68
CA ASP A 106 -18.19 -7.47 9.71
C ASP A 106 -16.78 -7.82 9.23
N THR A 107 -16.59 -8.09 7.94
CA THR A 107 -15.27 -8.42 7.36
C THR A 107 -14.60 -7.22 6.70
N ILE A 108 -13.41 -6.86 7.18
CA ILE A 108 -12.51 -5.91 6.53
C ILE A 108 -11.62 -6.69 5.54
N HIS A 109 -11.54 -6.21 4.31
CA HIS A 109 -10.64 -6.68 3.26
C HIS A 109 -9.52 -5.66 3.09
N ARG A 110 -8.26 -6.08 3.19
CA ARG A 110 -7.08 -5.24 2.90
C ARG A 110 -6.31 -5.81 1.73
N HIS A 111 -6.11 -5.00 0.70
CA HIS A 111 -5.45 -5.39 -0.55
C HIS A 111 -4.01 -4.86 -0.67
N SER A 112 -3.39 -4.39 0.42
CA SER A 112 -1.96 -4.05 0.38
C SER A 112 -1.30 -4.08 1.74
N THR A 113 0.01 -4.31 1.75
CA THR A 113 0.85 -4.14 2.96
C THR A 113 0.80 -2.70 3.48
N GLY A 114 0.95 -2.54 4.80
CA GLY A 114 1.16 -1.22 5.43
C GLY A 114 -0.06 -0.29 5.46
N VAL A 115 -1.26 -0.76 5.08
CA VAL A 115 -2.48 0.05 5.15
C VAL A 115 -3.05 0.01 6.58
N GLU A 116 -3.06 1.18 7.21
CA GLU A 116 -3.51 1.39 8.59
C GLU A 116 -5.04 1.55 8.68
N LEU A 117 -5.65 1.19 9.82
CA LEU A 117 -7.09 1.29 10.04
C LEU A 117 -7.64 2.71 9.97
N GLU A 118 -6.87 3.72 10.40
CA GLU A 118 -7.29 5.13 10.32
C GLU A 118 -7.61 5.53 8.87
N PHE A 119 -6.86 5.02 7.90
CA PHE A 119 -7.10 5.27 6.48
C PHE A 119 -8.45 4.71 6.03
N MET A 120 -8.82 3.50 6.52
CA MET A 120 -10.13 2.91 6.24
C MET A 120 -11.26 3.81 6.74
N PHE A 121 -11.21 4.22 8.01
CA PHE A 121 -12.25 5.08 8.61
C PHE A 121 -12.32 6.46 7.93
N THR A 122 -11.16 7.07 7.67
CA THR A 122 -11.08 8.37 6.99
C THR A 122 -11.68 8.30 5.59
N SER A 123 -11.51 7.19 4.87
CA SER A 123 -12.15 6.97 3.55
C SER A 123 -13.68 6.98 3.61
N MET A 124 -14.25 6.61 4.76
CA MET A 124 -15.68 6.65 5.08
C MET A 124 -16.11 7.99 5.72
N LYS A 125 -15.21 8.96 5.82
CA LYS A 125 -15.39 10.23 6.54
C LYS A 125 -15.71 10.04 8.03
N ILE A 126 -15.24 8.93 8.60
CA ILE A 126 -15.24 8.70 10.04
C ILE A 126 -13.87 9.16 10.55
N ALA A 127 -13.86 10.16 11.41
CA ALA A 127 -12.63 10.62 12.06
C ALA A 127 -12.48 9.90 13.40
N MET A 128 -11.26 9.59 13.79
CA MET A 128 -11.00 8.95 15.06
C MET A 128 -9.68 9.38 15.69
N ASP A 129 -9.64 9.35 17.01
CA ASP A 129 -8.42 9.41 17.81
C ASP A 129 -8.52 8.43 18.99
N GLU A 130 -7.56 8.47 19.92
CA GLU A 130 -7.54 7.60 21.10
C GLU A 130 -8.77 7.78 22.02
N ASN A 131 -9.47 8.90 21.92
CA ASN A 131 -10.59 9.26 22.79
C ASN A 131 -11.92 9.40 22.05
N CYS A 132 -11.92 9.70 20.76
CA CYS A 132 -13.11 10.11 20.00
C CYS A 132 -13.32 9.27 18.74
N PHE A 133 -14.58 8.92 18.49
CA PHE A 133 -15.05 8.33 17.25
C PHE A 133 -16.16 9.20 16.65
N VAL A 134 -15.91 9.82 15.49
CA VAL A 134 -16.73 10.90 14.92
C VAL A 134 -17.26 10.51 13.54
N PHE A 135 -18.57 10.45 13.40
CA PHE A 135 -19.27 10.05 12.19
C PHE A 135 -19.62 11.23 11.28
N PRO A 136 -19.81 10.98 9.96
CA PRO A 136 -20.10 12.04 8.99
C PRO A 136 -21.44 12.75 9.21
N ASP A 137 -22.34 12.18 10.01
CA ASP A 137 -23.62 12.78 10.39
C ASP A 137 -23.51 13.73 11.60
N GLY A 138 -22.30 13.92 12.13
CA GLY A 138 -22.02 14.80 13.28
C GLY A 138 -22.14 14.13 14.64
N ARG A 139 -22.50 12.83 14.70
CA ARG A 139 -22.42 12.08 15.96
C ARG A 139 -20.96 11.89 16.35
N GLN A 140 -20.66 12.12 17.62
CA GLN A 140 -19.32 11.95 18.18
C GLN A 140 -19.42 11.14 19.48
N PHE A 141 -18.55 10.17 19.62
CA PHE A 141 -18.48 9.27 20.76
C PHE A 141 -17.10 9.44 21.37
N CYS A 142 -17.01 10.37 22.32
CA CYS A 142 -15.77 10.79 22.95
C CYS A 142 -15.74 10.40 24.42
N THR A 143 -14.64 9.77 24.86
CA THR A 143 -14.41 9.42 26.26
C THR A 143 -14.62 10.63 27.18
N ASN A 144 -15.38 10.42 28.25
CA ASN A 144 -15.74 11.41 29.26
C ASN A 144 -15.90 10.71 30.62
N ASP A 145 -16.50 11.39 31.60
CA ASP A 145 -16.67 10.88 32.96
C ASP A 145 -17.63 9.68 33.06
N ASP A 146 -18.61 9.60 32.16
CA ASP A 146 -19.66 8.57 32.17
C ASP A 146 -19.39 7.44 31.16
N TYR A 147 -18.71 7.73 30.06
CA TYR A 147 -18.55 6.81 28.94
C TYR A 147 -17.11 6.76 28.41
N THR A 148 -16.70 5.59 27.96
CA THR A 148 -15.33 5.33 27.52
C THR A 148 -15.29 4.67 26.15
N LEU A 149 -14.45 5.20 25.25
CA LEU A 149 -14.07 4.52 24.01
C LEU A 149 -12.94 3.52 24.35
N LYS A 150 -13.14 2.25 24.01
CA LYS A 150 -12.19 1.17 24.26
C LYS A 150 -11.93 0.40 22.97
N PHE A 151 -10.69 -0.08 22.82
CA PHE A 151 -10.27 -0.87 21.68
C PHE A 151 -9.70 -2.21 22.12
N TYR A 152 -10.00 -3.26 21.36
CA TYR A 152 -9.41 -4.58 21.57
C TYR A 152 -9.00 -5.18 20.24
N VAL A 153 -7.85 -5.84 20.24
CA VAL A 153 -7.34 -6.63 19.12
C VAL A 153 -7.03 -8.02 19.65
N ASN A 154 -7.67 -9.05 19.09
CA ASN A 154 -7.50 -10.44 19.49
C ASN A 154 -7.67 -10.65 21.01
N GLN A 155 -8.77 -10.10 21.56
CA GLN A 155 -9.12 -10.09 23.01
C GLN A 155 -8.21 -9.24 23.90
N GLN A 156 -7.14 -8.65 23.38
CA GLN A 156 -6.24 -7.79 24.14
C GLN A 156 -6.67 -6.34 24.02
N LYS A 157 -6.88 -5.68 25.17
CA LYS A 157 -7.14 -4.24 25.20
C LYS A 157 -5.91 -3.49 24.67
N VAL A 158 -6.13 -2.53 23.79
CA VAL A 158 -5.11 -1.62 23.26
C VAL A 158 -5.54 -0.17 23.44
N GLU A 159 -4.58 0.74 23.52
CA GLU A 159 -4.86 2.17 23.74
C GLU A 159 -5.27 2.88 22.45
N ASP A 160 -4.82 2.39 21.30
CA ASP A 160 -5.05 3.00 19.99
C ASP A 160 -4.98 1.92 18.90
N ILE A 161 -5.75 2.12 17.82
CA ILE A 161 -5.78 1.27 16.64
C ILE A 161 -5.54 2.04 15.34
N ARG A 162 -5.37 3.37 15.38
CA ARG A 162 -5.24 4.21 14.17
C ARG A 162 -4.17 3.70 13.22
N THR A 163 -2.96 3.50 13.75
CA THR A 163 -1.80 3.00 13.01
C THR A 163 -1.74 1.47 12.96
N TYR A 164 -2.81 0.77 13.36
CA TYR A 164 -2.82 -0.68 13.36
C TYR A 164 -3.02 -1.21 11.94
N VAL A 165 -2.20 -2.20 11.57
CA VAL A 165 -2.15 -2.81 10.25
C VAL A 165 -2.64 -4.25 10.41
N ILE A 166 -3.90 -4.48 10.04
CA ILE A 166 -4.60 -5.76 10.30
C ILE A 166 -3.87 -6.99 9.73
N GLN A 167 -3.98 -8.13 10.37
CA GLN A 167 -3.44 -9.41 9.93
C GLN A 167 -4.58 -10.38 9.65
N GLU A 168 -4.27 -11.49 8.97
CA GLU A 168 -5.26 -12.51 8.64
C GLU A 168 -5.91 -13.04 9.92
N ASP A 169 -7.24 -13.12 9.89
CA ASP A 169 -8.09 -13.62 10.97
C ASP A 169 -8.12 -12.79 12.25
N ASP A 170 -7.60 -11.55 12.22
CA ASP A 170 -7.70 -10.63 13.36
C ASP A 170 -9.15 -10.38 13.78
N ARG A 171 -9.32 -10.16 15.08
CA ARG A 171 -10.60 -9.84 15.73
C ARG A 171 -10.50 -8.48 16.39
N ILE A 172 -11.24 -7.50 15.89
CA ILE A 172 -11.17 -6.10 16.34
C ILE A 172 -12.49 -5.68 16.96
N LEU A 173 -12.47 -5.28 18.24
CA LEU A 173 -13.61 -4.67 18.92
C LEU A 173 -13.33 -3.19 19.13
N ILE A 174 -14.25 -2.34 18.70
CA ILE A 174 -14.34 -0.94 19.11
C ILE A 174 -15.64 -0.80 19.89
N THR A 175 -15.57 -0.33 21.11
CA THR A 175 -16.76 -0.23 21.97
C THR A 175 -16.78 1.09 22.71
N TYR A 176 -17.95 1.72 22.76
CA TYR A 176 -18.16 2.99 23.44
C TYR A 176 -19.39 2.93 24.32
N GLY A 177 -19.18 3.19 25.61
CA GLY A 177 -20.23 3.21 26.62
C GLY A 177 -19.65 3.09 28.04
N ASP A 178 -20.51 2.69 28.96
CA ASP A 178 -20.24 2.43 30.37
C ASP A 178 -20.07 0.93 30.66
N GLU A 179 -19.68 0.14 29.65
CA GLU A 179 -19.62 -1.32 29.73
C GLU A 179 -18.67 -1.79 30.84
N ASP A 180 -19.17 -2.72 31.65
CA ASP A 180 -18.39 -3.47 32.62
C ASP A 180 -17.65 -4.66 31.96
N GLU A 181 -16.83 -5.36 32.74
CA GLU A 181 -16.02 -6.48 32.22
C GLU A 181 -16.88 -7.60 31.63
N GLU A 182 -18.05 -7.90 32.23
CA GLU A 182 -18.98 -8.93 31.74
C GLU A 182 -19.53 -8.55 30.36
N THR A 183 -19.98 -7.31 30.19
CA THR A 183 -20.50 -6.80 28.91
C THR A 183 -19.41 -6.82 27.83
N ILE A 184 -18.17 -6.48 28.19
CA ILE A 184 -17.03 -6.54 27.25
C ILE A 184 -16.76 -7.99 26.80
N ASP A 185 -16.77 -8.95 27.73
CA ASP A 185 -16.55 -10.37 27.41
C ASP A 185 -17.66 -10.94 26.50
N GLU A 186 -18.91 -10.49 26.67
CA GLU A 186 -20.00 -10.83 25.76
C GLU A 186 -19.76 -10.28 24.34
N GLN A 187 -19.35 -9.02 24.23
CA GLN A 187 -19.02 -8.40 22.94
C GLN A 187 -17.82 -9.07 22.25
N LEU A 188 -16.79 -9.44 23.01
CA LEU A 188 -15.64 -10.20 22.49
C LEU A 188 -16.07 -11.60 22.03
N THR A 189 -16.99 -12.24 22.75
CA THR A 189 -17.55 -13.54 22.36
C THR A 189 -18.35 -13.43 21.06
N GLU A 190 -19.19 -12.40 20.92
CA GLU A 190 -19.92 -12.07 19.68
C GLU A 190 -18.94 -11.89 18.52
N LEU A 191 -17.92 -11.05 18.68
CA LEU A 191 -16.88 -10.80 17.68
C LEU A 191 -16.15 -12.08 17.25
N ASN A 192 -15.80 -12.95 18.20
CA ASN A 192 -15.11 -14.21 17.92
C ASN A 192 -16.00 -15.20 17.15
N ALA A 193 -17.32 -15.09 17.31
CA ALA A 193 -18.30 -15.93 16.60
C ALA A 193 -18.60 -15.44 15.17
N GLN A 194 -18.26 -14.19 14.81
CA GLN A 194 -18.48 -13.67 13.46
C GLN A 194 -17.72 -14.51 12.42
N ALA A 195 -18.39 -14.81 11.30
CA ALA A 195 -17.71 -15.38 10.15
C ALA A 195 -16.82 -14.32 9.48
N ILE A 196 -15.68 -14.74 8.96
CA ILE A 196 -14.82 -13.90 8.12
C ILE A 196 -15.07 -14.33 6.68
N ASN A 197 -15.70 -13.45 5.91
CA ASN A 197 -16.02 -13.71 4.51
C ASN A 197 -14.81 -13.42 3.62
N ARG A 198 -14.28 -14.45 2.97
CA ARG A 198 -13.05 -14.37 2.17
C ARG A 198 -13.31 -14.26 0.66
N LEU A 199 -14.53 -13.90 0.29
CA LEU A 199 -15.05 -13.92 -1.08
C LEU A 199 -15.02 -12.54 -1.71
#